data_AF-A0AAU2S8W4-F1
#
_entry.id   AF-A0AAU2S8W4-F1
#
_cell.length_a   1.000
_cell.length_b   1.000
_cell.length_c   1.000
_cell.angle_alpha   90.00
_cell.angle_beta   90.00
_cell.angle_gamma   90.00
#
_symmetry.space_group_name_H-M   'P 1'
#
loop_
_entity.id
_entity.type
_entity.pdbx_description
1 polymer ?
#
loop_
_entity_poly.entity_id
_entity_poly.type
_entity_poly.pdbx_seq_one_letter_code
_entity_poly.pdbx_strand_id
1 'polypeptide(L)'
;MDLTGHSTDFIVDASFPEAMRRFVRRGQQRWPCLFLYGEPLSPGAATDWRLPEAADDDYSGIVTFSSGQQMEDFWENNGYALDSSGQGPYAVFYRRHEQPLHAAKVSDVRTSSAEAAEAVEGTALLLSEYYAVSLVTPEEPATDPFSRGIVDDFVRSFGASER
;
A
#
# COMPACT_ATOMS: atom_id res chain seq x y z
N MET A 1 11.61 -6.53 -16.97
CA MET A 1 11.99 -7.22 -15.72
C MET A 1 10.68 -7.68 -15.12
N ASP A 2 10.49 -8.98 -14.96
CA ASP A 2 9.25 -9.49 -14.36
C ASP A 2 9.23 -9.09 -12.88
N LEU A 3 8.09 -8.61 -12.40
CA LEU A 3 7.87 -8.39 -10.97
C LEU A 3 7.97 -9.74 -10.28
N THR A 4 9.05 -9.95 -9.50
CA THR A 4 9.27 -11.20 -8.74
C THR A 4 8.50 -11.24 -7.43
N GLY A 5 7.76 -10.18 -7.08
CA GLY A 5 7.00 -10.08 -5.83
C GLY A 5 5.55 -10.56 -5.95
N HIS A 6 4.88 -10.62 -4.80
CA HIS A 6 3.47 -11.00 -4.66
C HIS A 6 2.60 -9.75 -4.55
N SER A 7 1.61 -9.61 -5.43
CA SER A 7 0.69 -8.47 -5.41
C SER A 7 -0.55 -8.75 -4.57
N THR A 8 -0.91 -7.79 -3.72
CA THR A 8 -2.25 -7.68 -3.12
C THR A 8 -2.95 -6.47 -3.70
N ASP A 9 -4.05 -6.71 -4.42
CA ASP A 9 -4.74 -5.67 -5.19
C ASP A 9 -5.95 -5.11 -4.44
N PHE A 10 -6.13 -3.80 -4.54
CA PHE A 10 -7.22 -3.06 -3.90
C PHE A 10 -7.86 -2.08 -4.88
N ILE A 11 -9.17 -1.89 -4.71
CA ILE A 11 -9.86 -0.69 -5.15
C ILE A 11 -10.12 0.15 -3.91
N VAL A 12 -9.67 1.41 -3.94
CA VAL A 12 -9.81 2.34 -2.81
C VAL A 12 -10.38 3.66 -3.28
N ASP A 13 -11.07 4.36 -2.39
CA ASP A 13 -11.74 5.63 -2.71
C ASP A 13 -10.78 6.84 -2.69
N ALA A 14 -11.35 8.04 -2.77
CA ALA A 14 -10.64 9.31 -2.71
C ALA A 14 -9.81 9.55 -1.44
N SER A 15 -9.96 8.72 -0.39
CA SER A 15 -9.15 8.81 0.83
C SER A 15 -7.72 8.28 0.66
N PHE A 16 -7.40 7.63 -0.47
CA PHE A 16 -6.11 7.01 -0.72
C PHE A 16 -4.88 7.91 -0.48
N PRO A 17 -4.81 9.18 -0.94
CA PRO A 17 -3.63 10.01 -0.69
C PRO A 17 -3.35 10.22 0.80
N GLU A 18 -4.40 10.35 1.60
CA GLU A 18 -4.30 10.52 3.05
C GLU A 18 -3.96 9.19 3.75
N ALA A 19 -4.51 8.07 3.29
CA ALA A 19 -4.12 6.75 3.77
C ALA A 19 -2.64 6.46 3.46
N MET A 20 -2.16 6.79 2.26
CA MET A 20 -0.75 6.62 1.89
C MET A 20 0.19 7.45 2.77
N ARG A 21 -0.19 8.66 3.14
CA ARG A 21 0.58 9.46 4.11
C ARG A 21 0.71 8.74 5.46
N ARG A 22 -0.37 8.13 5.96
CA ARG A 22 -0.32 7.34 7.21
C ARG A 22 0.49 6.06 7.04
N PHE A 23 0.42 5.43 5.87
CA PHE A 23 1.20 4.25 5.56
C PHE A 23 2.71 4.54 5.53
N VAL A 24 3.11 5.66 4.93
CA VAL A 24 4.50 6.15 4.96
C VAL A 24 4.96 6.41 6.40
N ARG A 25 4.12 7.00 7.24
CA ARG A 25 4.43 7.18 8.67
C ARG A 25 4.64 5.85 9.40
N ARG A 26 3.81 4.83 9.11
CA ARG A 26 3.99 3.48 9.66
C ARG A 26 5.28 2.82 9.17
N GLY A 27 5.63 3.02 7.89
CA GLY A 27 6.92 2.63 7.34
C GLY A 27 8.09 3.24 8.10
N GLN A 28 8.05 4.56 8.40
CA GLN A 28 9.12 5.24 9.14
C GLN A 28 9.18 4.79 10.62
N GLN A 29 8.06 4.39 11.22
CA GLN A 29 8.02 3.79 12.56
C GLN A 29 8.65 2.40 12.58
N ARG A 30 8.42 1.61 11.52
CA ARG A 30 9.01 0.28 11.32
C ARG A 30 10.52 0.38 11.05
N TRP A 31 10.92 1.30 10.18
CA TRP A 31 12.29 1.54 9.77
C TRP A 31 12.68 3.00 10.01
N PRO A 32 13.40 3.32 11.09
CA PRO A 32 13.87 4.68 11.35
C PRO A 32 14.76 5.26 10.24
N CYS A 33 15.43 4.39 9.46
CA CYS A 33 16.23 4.73 8.29
C CYS A 33 15.48 4.42 6.99
N LEU A 34 14.15 4.57 6.95
CA LEU A 34 13.33 4.31 5.76
C LEU A 34 13.84 5.07 4.54
N PHE A 35 13.97 4.36 3.42
CA PHE A 35 14.15 4.95 2.10
C PHE A 35 12.82 4.93 1.36
N LEU A 36 12.51 6.04 0.68
CA LEU A 36 11.41 6.14 -0.28
C LEU A 36 12.00 6.53 -1.63
N TYR A 37 11.60 5.84 -2.69
CA TYR A 37 12.13 6.13 -4.05
C TYR A 37 13.66 6.01 -4.14
N GLY A 38 14.26 5.12 -3.35
CA GLY A 38 15.72 4.99 -3.28
C GLY A 38 16.43 6.11 -2.52
N GLU A 39 15.69 7.03 -1.89
CA GLU A 39 16.24 8.16 -1.14
C GLU A 39 15.89 8.09 0.35
N PRO A 40 16.81 8.46 1.26
CA PRO A 40 16.55 8.42 2.70
C PRO A 40 15.47 9.43 3.10
N LEU A 41 14.44 8.95 3.80
CA LEU A 41 13.40 9.81 4.36
C LEU A 41 13.87 10.40 5.69
N SER A 42 14.07 11.73 5.71
CA SER A 42 14.44 12.46 6.93
C SER A 42 13.48 12.16 8.10
N PRO A 43 13.97 12.04 9.35
CA PRO A 43 13.11 11.84 10.52
C PRO A 43 12.00 12.89 10.60
N GLY A 44 10.75 12.44 10.75
CA GLY A 44 9.58 13.32 10.86
C GLY A 44 9.00 13.82 9.53
N ALA A 45 9.74 13.69 8.42
CA ALA A 45 9.27 14.12 7.08
C ALA A 45 8.03 13.35 6.61
N ALA A 46 7.77 12.16 7.15
CA ALA A 46 6.56 11.40 6.87
C ALA A 46 5.26 12.14 7.26
N THR A 47 5.32 13.10 8.18
CA THR A 47 4.15 13.88 8.63
C THR A 47 3.60 14.78 7.53
N ASP A 48 4.51 15.38 6.77
CA ASP A 48 4.21 16.34 5.70
C ASP A 48 4.24 15.71 4.31
N TRP A 49 4.56 14.42 4.23
CA TRP A 49 4.61 13.68 2.98
C TRP A 49 3.26 13.71 2.25
N ARG A 50 3.33 13.84 0.93
CA ARG A 50 2.17 13.82 0.03
C ARG A 50 2.39 12.77 -1.04
N LEU A 51 1.29 12.12 -1.43
CA LEU A 51 1.29 11.22 -2.57
C LEU A 51 1.70 12.02 -3.82
N PRO A 52 2.72 11.61 -4.58
CA PRO A 52 3.07 12.29 -5.81
C PRO A 52 1.94 12.23 -6.83
N GLU A 53 1.80 13.30 -7.60
CA GLU A 53 0.98 13.26 -8.81
C GLU A 53 1.64 12.29 -9.81
N ALA A 54 0.86 11.37 -10.38
CA ALA A 54 1.37 10.51 -11.44
C ALA A 54 1.68 11.40 -12.65
N ALA A 55 2.91 11.33 -13.16
CA ALA A 55 3.43 12.31 -14.11
C ALA A 55 2.78 12.26 -15.51
N ASP A 56 1.97 11.24 -15.81
CA ASP A 56 1.17 11.10 -17.03
C ASP A 56 0.05 10.06 -16.82
N ASP A 57 -1.12 10.25 -17.45
CA ASP A 57 -2.32 9.40 -17.30
C ASP A 57 -2.10 7.93 -17.73
N ASP A 58 -1.05 7.64 -18.51
CA ASP A 58 -0.79 6.30 -19.05
C ASP A 58 -0.03 5.39 -18.06
N TYR A 59 0.67 5.95 -17.08
CA TYR A 59 1.55 5.21 -16.16
C TYR A 59 0.99 5.16 -14.74
N SER A 60 1.13 4.00 -14.11
CA SER A 60 0.83 3.88 -12.68
C SER A 60 1.91 4.61 -11.88
N GLY A 61 1.49 5.42 -10.91
CA GLY A 61 2.41 5.91 -9.89
C GLY A 61 2.94 4.73 -9.07
N ILE A 62 4.16 4.86 -8.57
CA ILE A 62 4.81 3.87 -7.71
C ILE A 62 5.33 4.58 -6.48
N VAL A 63 5.21 3.98 -5.30
CA VAL A 63 5.92 4.39 -4.08
C VAL A 63 6.71 3.20 -3.59
N THR A 64 8.04 3.31 -3.52
CA THR A 64 8.91 2.22 -3.09
C THR A 64 9.39 2.41 -1.66
N PHE A 65 9.63 1.32 -0.94
CA PHE A 65 10.01 1.30 0.46
C PHE A 65 11.15 0.32 0.71
N SER A 66 12.17 0.76 1.43
CA SER A 66 13.22 -0.12 1.95
C SER A 66 13.79 0.39 3.27
N SER A 67 14.44 -0.51 4.02
CA SER A 67 14.92 -0.21 5.38
C SER A 67 16.22 0.60 5.44
N GLY A 68 16.83 0.88 4.28
CA GLY A 68 18.11 1.55 4.16
C GLY A 68 18.84 1.19 2.85
N GLN A 69 19.99 1.84 2.62
CA GLN A 69 20.81 1.64 1.42
C GLN A 69 21.12 0.16 1.12
N GLN A 70 21.45 -0.64 2.15
CA GLN A 70 21.78 -2.05 1.95
C GLN A 70 20.62 -2.85 1.34
N MET A 71 19.37 -2.51 1.69
CA MET A 71 18.19 -3.17 1.15
C MET A 71 17.90 -2.68 -0.28
N GLU A 72 18.15 -1.41 -0.61
CA GLU A 72 18.11 -0.93 -2.00
C GLU A 72 19.11 -1.68 -2.88
N ASP A 73 20.38 -1.76 -2.43
CA ASP A 73 21.44 -2.46 -3.18
C ASP A 73 21.09 -3.95 -3.37
N PHE A 74 20.47 -4.58 -2.35
CA PHE A 74 19.98 -5.95 -2.46
C PHE A 74 18.83 -6.06 -3.47
N TRP A 75 17.90 -5.10 -3.45
CA TRP A 75 16.73 -5.09 -4.34
C TRP A 75 17.14 -5.00 -5.81
N GLU A 76 18.07 -4.11 -6.17
CA GLU A 76 18.54 -3.95 -7.56
C GLU A 76 19.00 -5.27 -8.18
N ASN A 77 19.56 -6.17 -7.36
CA ASN A 77 20.13 -7.43 -7.80
C ASN A 77 19.17 -8.62 -7.67
N ASN A 78 18.24 -8.58 -6.72
CA ASN A 78 17.43 -9.75 -6.34
C ASN A 78 15.92 -9.55 -6.54
N GLY A 79 15.47 -8.35 -6.88
CA GLY A 79 14.04 -8.04 -6.93
C GLY A 79 13.40 -8.07 -5.54
N TYR A 80 12.09 -8.31 -5.50
CA TYR A 80 11.34 -8.43 -4.25
C TYR A 80 11.69 -9.76 -3.58
N ALA A 81 12.61 -9.73 -2.61
CA ALA A 81 13.02 -10.90 -1.84
C ALA A 81 13.33 -10.50 -0.38
N LEU A 82 13.22 -11.47 0.53
CA LEU A 82 13.60 -11.28 1.92
C LEU A 82 15.12 -11.41 2.09
N ASP A 83 15.67 -10.57 2.98
CA ASP A 83 17.03 -10.66 3.46
C ASP A 83 17.17 -11.69 4.61
N SER A 84 18.39 -11.85 5.14
CA SER A 84 18.66 -12.77 6.25
C SER A 84 17.93 -12.44 7.55
N SER A 85 17.35 -11.24 7.69
CA SER A 85 16.52 -10.84 8.83
C SER A 85 15.03 -11.15 8.63
N GLY A 86 14.66 -11.67 7.46
CA GLY A 86 13.26 -11.92 7.09
C GLY A 86 12.52 -10.65 6.70
N GLN A 87 13.21 -9.62 6.20
CA GLN A 87 12.62 -8.36 5.74
C GLN A 87 13.01 -8.09 4.29
N GLY A 88 12.20 -7.38 3.53
CA GLY A 88 12.50 -7.08 2.13
C GLY A 88 11.86 -5.79 1.66
N PRO A 89 12.27 -5.29 0.48
CA PRO A 89 11.67 -4.11 -0.12
C PRO A 89 10.22 -4.40 -0.52
N TYR A 90 9.39 -3.37 -0.53
CA TYR A 90 8.02 -3.44 -1.01
C TYR A 90 7.63 -2.17 -1.75
N ALA A 91 6.57 -2.23 -2.55
CA ALA A 91 6.12 -1.09 -3.33
C ALA A 91 4.60 -1.00 -3.42
N VAL A 92 4.08 0.22 -3.53
CA VAL A 92 2.67 0.50 -3.82
C VAL A 92 2.59 1.08 -5.21
N PHE A 93 1.97 0.34 -6.12
CA PHE A 93 1.59 0.85 -7.44
C PHE A 93 0.17 1.39 -7.35
N TYR A 94 -0.11 2.52 -7.99
CA TYR A 94 -1.44 3.12 -7.97
C TYR A 94 -1.77 3.81 -9.28
N ARG A 95 -3.06 3.84 -9.60
CA ARG A 95 -3.61 4.60 -10.72
C ARG A 95 -4.93 5.23 -10.31
N ARG A 96 -5.04 6.54 -10.49
CA ARG A 96 -6.29 7.27 -10.25
C ARG A 96 -7.23 7.09 -11.44
N HIS A 97 -8.50 6.89 -11.16
CA HIS A 97 -9.57 6.86 -12.13
C HIS A 97 -10.65 7.87 -11.70
N GLU A 98 -10.84 8.90 -12.52
CA GLU A 98 -11.84 9.96 -12.27
C GLU A 98 -13.25 9.57 -12.78
N GLN A 99 -13.37 8.42 -13.43
CA GLN A 99 -14.66 7.89 -13.86
C GLN A 99 -15.29 7.04 -12.74
N PRO A 100 -16.63 7.04 -12.62
CA PRO A 100 -17.29 6.27 -11.58
C PRO A 100 -17.05 4.76 -11.72
N LEU A 101 -16.78 4.11 -10.60
CA LEU A 101 -16.81 2.64 -10.49
C LEU A 101 -18.15 2.21 -9.93
N HIS A 102 -18.78 1.26 -10.61
CA HIS A 102 -20.02 0.64 -10.16
C HIS A 102 -19.87 -0.88 -10.09
N ALA A 103 -20.14 -1.46 -8.92
CA ALA A 103 -20.32 -2.89 -8.75
C ALA A 103 -21.76 -3.16 -8.30
N ALA A 104 -22.44 -4.08 -8.99
CA ALA A 104 -23.85 -4.37 -8.72
C ALA A 104 -24.07 -4.95 -7.31
N LYS A 105 -23.07 -5.66 -6.78
CA LYS A 105 -23.07 -6.25 -5.44
C LYS A 105 -21.64 -6.35 -4.93
N VAL A 106 -21.46 -6.12 -3.62
CA VAL A 106 -20.25 -6.50 -2.90
C VAL A 106 -20.46 -7.80 -2.15
N SER A 107 -19.40 -8.59 -1.98
CA SER A 107 -19.41 -9.85 -1.25
C SER A 107 -18.16 -9.99 -0.38
N ASP A 108 -18.21 -10.95 0.55
CA ASP A 108 -17.11 -11.25 1.49
C ASP A 108 -16.71 -10.02 2.32
N VAL A 109 -17.68 -9.21 2.72
CA VAL A 109 -17.45 -7.94 3.40
C VAL A 109 -16.78 -8.16 4.76
N ARG A 110 -15.64 -7.50 4.97
CA ARG A 110 -14.93 -7.49 6.25
C ARG A 110 -14.89 -6.08 6.81
N THR A 111 -15.39 -5.93 8.03
CA THR A 111 -15.40 -4.67 8.77
C THR A 111 -15.33 -4.96 10.27
N SER A 112 -15.12 -3.93 11.09
CA SER A 112 -15.01 -4.06 12.54
C SER A 112 -16.33 -4.42 13.24
N SER A 113 -17.47 -4.34 12.54
CA SER A 113 -18.80 -4.65 13.08
C SER A 113 -19.54 -5.65 12.21
N ALA A 114 -20.03 -6.74 12.81
CA ALA A 114 -20.84 -7.73 12.10
C ALA A 114 -22.15 -7.13 11.54
N GLU A 115 -22.76 -6.18 12.26
CA GLU A 115 -23.95 -5.44 11.79
C GLU A 115 -23.63 -4.62 10.54
N ALA A 116 -22.46 -3.95 10.52
CA ALA A 116 -22.03 -3.20 9.35
C ALA A 116 -21.69 -4.13 8.17
N ALA A 117 -21.15 -5.33 8.44
CA ALA A 117 -20.89 -6.32 7.39
C ALA A 117 -22.20 -6.79 6.75
N GLU A 118 -23.20 -7.16 7.57
CA GLU A 118 -24.52 -7.60 7.11
C GLU A 118 -25.24 -6.51 6.31
N ALA A 119 -25.16 -5.24 6.75
CA ALA A 119 -25.79 -4.13 6.05
C ALA A 119 -25.17 -3.84 4.67
N VAL A 120 -23.89 -4.19 4.47
CA VAL A 120 -23.16 -3.91 3.23
C VAL A 120 -23.17 -5.12 2.29
N GLU A 121 -23.17 -6.35 2.81
CA GLU A 121 -23.19 -7.58 2.03
C GLU A 121 -24.33 -7.58 0.99
N GLY A 122 -24.00 -7.85 -0.27
CA GLY A 122 -24.97 -7.88 -1.37
C GLY A 122 -25.48 -6.51 -1.85
N THR A 123 -25.03 -5.40 -1.24
CA THR A 123 -25.38 -4.03 -1.65
C THR A 123 -24.52 -3.58 -2.83
N ALA A 124 -25.04 -2.69 -3.68
CA ALA A 124 -24.28 -2.10 -4.78
C ALA A 124 -23.21 -1.12 -4.24
N LEU A 125 -22.03 -1.11 -4.86
CA LEU A 125 -20.97 -0.14 -4.60
C LEU A 125 -20.95 0.89 -5.73
N LEU A 126 -20.90 2.17 -5.37
CA LEU A 126 -20.69 3.27 -6.30
C LEU A 126 -19.63 4.21 -5.73
N LEU A 127 -18.52 4.37 -6.44
CA LEU A 127 -17.47 5.33 -6.14
C LEU A 127 -17.43 6.36 -7.28
N SER A 128 -17.43 7.66 -6.95
CA SER A 128 -17.35 8.74 -7.95
C SER A 128 -15.97 8.82 -8.61
N GLU A 129 -14.94 8.50 -7.83
CA GLU A 129 -13.55 8.34 -8.26
C GLU A 129 -12.92 7.23 -7.41
N TYR A 130 -11.88 6.59 -7.92
CA TYR A 130 -11.19 5.51 -7.20
C TYR A 130 -9.72 5.42 -7.62
N TYR A 131 -8.95 4.69 -6.83
CA TYR A 131 -7.61 4.24 -7.18
C TYR A 131 -7.60 2.72 -7.32
N ALA A 132 -7.03 2.25 -8.42
CA ALA A 132 -6.58 0.86 -8.52
C ALA A 132 -5.17 0.79 -7.92
N VAL A 133 -4.99 -0.05 -6.91
CA VAL A 133 -3.74 -0.12 -6.12
C VAL A 133 -3.25 -1.55 -6.06
N SER A 134 -1.96 -1.75 -6.28
CA SER A 134 -1.28 -3.04 -6.08
C SER A 134 -0.16 -2.86 -5.08
N LEU A 135 -0.28 -3.48 -3.91
CA LEU A 135 0.78 -3.56 -2.92
C LEU A 135 1.61 -4.82 -3.19
N VAL A 136 2.87 -4.64 -3.56
CA VAL A 136 3.79 -5.72 -3.91
C VAL A 136 4.75 -5.98 -2.75
N THR A 137 4.71 -7.21 -2.23
CA THR A 137 5.55 -7.69 -1.14
C THR A 137 6.52 -8.78 -1.61
N PRO A 138 7.62 -9.03 -0.89
CA PRO A 138 8.61 -10.06 -1.28
C PRO A 138 8.07 -11.49 -1.22
N GLU A 139 7.14 -11.78 -0.31
CA GLU A 139 6.54 -13.11 -0.15
C GLU A 139 5.01 -13.03 -0.10
N GLU A 140 4.36 -14.18 -0.18
CA GLU A 140 2.91 -14.32 -0.10
C GLU A 140 2.37 -13.96 1.31
N PRO A 141 1.55 -12.90 1.47
CA PRO A 141 1.02 -12.48 2.77
C PRO A 141 0.23 -13.56 3.53
N ALA A 142 -0.38 -14.51 2.79
CA ALA A 142 -1.08 -15.64 3.40
C ALA A 142 -0.16 -16.56 4.21
N THR A 143 1.14 -16.62 3.89
CA THR A 143 2.11 -17.54 4.50
C THR A 143 3.29 -16.85 5.19
N ASP A 144 3.63 -15.62 4.80
CA ASP A 144 4.77 -14.88 5.34
C ASP A 144 4.34 -13.76 6.33
N PRO A 145 4.84 -13.75 7.58
CA PRO A 145 4.45 -12.75 8.58
C PRO A 145 4.94 -11.33 8.25
N PHE A 146 6.08 -11.17 7.57
CA PHE A 146 6.57 -9.82 7.21
C PHE A 146 5.63 -9.17 6.21
N SER A 147 5.38 -9.85 5.09
CA SER A 147 4.51 -9.42 4.00
C SER A 147 3.07 -9.21 4.48
N ARG A 148 2.56 -10.09 5.35
CA ARG A 148 1.27 -9.88 6.04
C ARG A 148 1.25 -8.59 6.85
N GLY A 149 2.31 -8.33 7.62
CA GLY A 149 2.43 -7.11 8.41
C GLY A 149 2.39 -5.85 7.56
N ILE A 150 2.98 -5.88 6.35
CA ILE A 150 2.92 -4.75 5.40
C ILE A 150 1.48 -4.55 4.89
N VAL A 151 0.78 -5.62 4.52
CA VAL A 151 -0.63 -5.55 4.09
C VAL A 151 -1.52 -5.02 5.22
N ASP A 152 -1.33 -5.51 6.44
CA ASP A 152 -2.08 -5.07 7.62
C ASP A 152 -1.84 -3.58 7.91
N ASP A 153 -0.61 -3.10 7.81
CA ASP A 153 -0.27 -1.68 7.99
C ASP A 153 -0.91 -0.81 6.90
N PHE A 154 -0.97 -1.30 5.65
CA PHE A 154 -1.66 -0.63 4.55
C PHE A 154 -3.16 -0.49 4.83
N VAL A 155 -3.84 -1.60 5.15
CA VAL A 155 -5.28 -1.60 5.46
C VAL A 155 -5.59 -0.71 6.67
N ARG A 156 -4.78 -0.78 7.73
CA ARG A 156 -4.91 0.07 8.94
C ARG A 156 -4.78 1.56 8.63
N SER A 157 -4.11 1.93 7.54
CA SER A 157 -3.93 3.34 7.17
C SER A 157 -5.21 4.01 6.66
N PHE A 158 -6.22 3.22 6.27
CA PHE A 158 -7.57 3.70 5.95
C PHE A 158 -8.45 3.93 7.19
N GLY A 159 -8.06 3.42 8.36
CA GLY A 159 -8.74 3.69 9.62
C GLY A 159 -8.64 5.17 10.02
N ALA A 160 -9.63 5.65 10.77
CA ALA A 160 -9.59 7.00 11.34
C ALA A 160 -8.36 7.14 12.26
N SER A 161 -7.66 8.28 12.14
CA SER A 161 -6.37 8.55 12.75
C SER A 161 -6.32 8.21 14.26
N GLU A 162 -5.24 7.56 14.67
CA GLU A 162 -4.80 7.54 16.07
C GLU A 162 -4.66 9.00 16.52
N ARG A 163 -5.60 9.44 17.37
CA ARG A 163 -5.58 10.73 18.06
C ARG A 163 -4.52 10.73 19.15
#